data_AF-A0A836BIP1-F1
#
_entry.id   AF-A0A836BIP1-F1
#
_cell.length_a   1.000
_cell.length_b   1.000
_cell.length_c   1.000
_cell.angle_alpha   90.00
_cell.angle_beta   90.00
_cell.angle_gamma   90.00
#
_symmetry.space_group_name_H-M   'P 1'
#
loop_
_entity.id
_entity.type
_entity.pdbx_description
1 polymer ?
#
loop_
_entity_poly.entity_id
_entity_poly.type
_entity_poly.pdbx_seq_one_letter_code
_entity_poly.pdbx_strand_id
1 'polypeptide(L)'
;MDTKKFLEYSSLTNFPVGLGGCKNEGKSYDCCEYNITVFDNKTQEDSVIEFEDQIVKLHHGALKESRSNVLIQYEKMEIILDEQWELRMLLSKIKEKKKEIFKDYIKSCLIDALFCVSKSKTGIKNSDVFASSWLKCGAYYISDALCGFNYQRPSPTHMLEHIREFEKNRVNETFSIVNDCIGIERATSSLLSRMCKSTMGFSDMVESNGHSKIIQRKHDYLVKNSLLTDCYFYLGYINRNILIKIKGILHQKPELIHVLKVAFDIESEPTKIERQSETLQKTANELLTMNPT
;
A
#
# COMPACT_ATOMS: atom_id res chain seq x y z
N MET A 1 -8.46 11.12 -19.45
CA MET A 1 -9.29 9.99 -19.91
C MET A 1 -10.73 10.40 -19.89
N ASP A 2 -11.50 10.05 -20.92
CA ASP A 2 -12.97 10.19 -20.89
C ASP A 2 -13.57 9.04 -20.06
N THR A 3 -14.00 9.34 -18.83
CA THR A 3 -14.51 8.31 -17.92
C THR A 3 -15.83 7.72 -18.40
N LYS A 4 -16.67 8.48 -19.11
CA LYS A 4 -17.95 7.97 -19.64
C LYS A 4 -17.70 6.92 -20.72
N LYS A 5 -16.82 7.23 -21.67
CA LYS A 5 -16.41 6.25 -22.71
C LYS A 5 -15.80 4.99 -22.10
N PHE A 6 -15.00 5.14 -21.04
CA PHE A 6 -14.45 3.97 -20.35
C PHE A 6 -15.54 3.08 -19.73
N LEU A 7 -16.57 3.66 -19.10
CA LEU A 7 -17.67 2.89 -18.52
C LEU A 7 -18.50 2.16 -19.59
N GLU A 8 -18.74 2.80 -20.73
CA GLU A 8 -19.40 2.16 -21.88
C GLU A 8 -18.55 1.01 -22.43
N TYR A 9 -17.27 1.27 -22.70
CA TYR A 9 -16.31 0.25 -23.17
C TYR A 9 -16.25 -0.97 -22.23
N SER A 10 -16.29 -0.73 -20.91
CA SER A 10 -16.18 -1.77 -19.89
C SER A 10 -17.53 -2.37 -19.47
N SER A 11 -18.64 -1.96 -20.08
CA SER A 11 -20.01 -2.38 -19.72
C SER A 11 -20.35 -2.18 -18.22
N LEU A 12 -19.89 -1.07 -17.63
CA LEU A 12 -20.05 -0.75 -16.20
C LEU A 12 -21.16 0.29 -15.92
N THR A 13 -21.94 0.67 -16.93
CA THR A 13 -22.95 1.73 -16.85
C THR A 13 -24.17 1.40 -15.97
N ASN A 14 -24.27 0.16 -15.46
CA ASN A 14 -25.39 -0.29 -14.64
C ASN A 14 -25.08 -0.31 -13.13
N PHE A 15 -23.91 0.18 -12.72
CA PHE A 15 -23.45 0.15 -11.34
C PHE A 15 -23.03 1.54 -10.88
N PRO A 16 -23.07 1.85 -9.56
CA PRO A 16 -22.39 3.01 -9.04
C PRO A 16 -20.88 2.88 -9.26
N VAL A 17 -20.24 3.96 -9.67
CA VAL A 17 -18.81 4.01 -9.99
C VAL A 17 -18.20 5.27 -9.40
N GLY A 18 -17.05 5.10 -8.74
CA GLY A 18 -16.26 6.21 -8.22
C GLY A 18 -14.81 6.18 -8.67
N LEU A 19 -14.20 7.37 -8.73
CA LEU A 19 -12.78 7.59 -8.96
C LEU A 19 -12.09 7.91 -7.64
N GLY A 20 -11.17 7.03 -7.25
CA GLY A 20 -10.31 7.21 -6.07
C GLY A 20 -8.85 7.51 -6.43
N GLY A 21 -8.02 7.45 -5.40
CA GLY A 21 -6.56 7.57 -5.55
C GLY A 21 -6.08 8.95 -6.00
N CYS A 22 -4.81 8.99 -6.44
CA CYS A 22 -4.08 10.25 -6.60
C CYS A 22 -4.65 11.17 -7.69
N LYS A 23 -5.25 10.61 -8.75
CA LYS A 23 -5.84 11.37 -9.87
C LYS A 23 -7.03 12.22 -9.44
N ASN A 24 -7.69 11.86 -8.34
CA ASN A 24 -8.78 12.62 -7.75
C ASN A 24 -8.29 13.65 -6.71
N GLU A 25 -7.16 13.41 -6.04
CA GLU A 25 -6.68 14.21 -4.90
C GLU A 25 -5.84 15.45 -5.31
N GLY A 26 -5.71 15.77 -6.61
CA GLY A 26 -5.01 16.96 -7.10
C GLY A 26 -3.48 16.96 -6.98
N LYS A 27 -2.89 15.95 -6.33
CA LYS A 27 -1.43 15.75 -6.20
C LYS A 27 -0.90 14.59 -7.07
N SER A 28 -1.49 14.33 -8.23
CA SER A 28 -1.12 13.17 -9.06
C SER A 28 0.15 13.40 -9.88
N TYR A 29 0.99 12.38 -10.03
CA TYR A 29 2.01 12.32 -11.08
C TYR A 29 1.45 11.77 -12.40
N ASP A 30 2.20 11.97 -13.48
CA ASP A 30 1.87 11.41 -14.81
C ASP A 30 1.91 9.87 -14.83
N CYS A 31 2.64 9.25 -13.90
CA CYS A 31 2.68 7.81 -13.74
C CYS A 31 1.49 7.23 -12.97
N CYS A 32 0.67 8.06 -12.32
CA CYS A 32 -0.48 7.58 -11.56
C CYS A 32 -1.58 7.08 -12.49
N GLU A 33 -2.05 5.88 -12.21
CA GLU A 33 -3.20 5.23 -12.80
C GLU A 33 -4.52 5.85 -12.32
N TYR A 34 -5.57 5.71 -13.13
CA TYR A 34 -6.94 5.96 -12.70
C TYR A 34 -7.41 4.79 -11.85
N ASN A 35 -7.69 5.02 -10.56
CA ASN A 35 -8.22 4.00 -9.67
C ASN A 35 -9.75 4.09 -9.68
N ILE A 36 -10.39 3.24 -10.49
CA ILE A 36 -11.85 3.21 -10.64
C ILE A 36 -12.41 2.08 -9.80
N THR A 37 -13.39 2.37 -8.95
CA THR A 37 -14.10 1.36 -8.18
C THR A 37 -15.52 1.25 -8.69
N VAL A 38 -15.90 0.05 -9.14
CA VAL A 38 -17.29 -0.30 -9.46
C VAL A 38 -17.93 -0.98 -8.25
N PHE A 39 -19.11 -0.54 -7.84
CA PHE A 39 -19.83 -1.07 -6.70
C PHE A 39 -20.80 -2.17 -7.12
N ASP A 40 -20.25 -3.31 -7.59
CA ASP A 40 -21.00 -4.47 -8.10
C ASP A 40 -21.05 -5.66 -7.14
N ASN A 41 -20.53 -5.51 -5.91
CA ASN A 41 -20.43 -6.54 -4.88
C ASN A 41 -19.63 -7.79 -5.28
N LYS A 42 -18.81 -7.72 -6.33
CA LYS A 42 -17.89 -8.82 -6.65
C LYS A 42 -16.69 -8.81 -5.71
N THR A 43 -16.18 -9.99 -5.40
CA THR A 43 -14.93 -10.19 -4.65
C THR A 43 -13.77 -10.54 -5.57
N GLN A 44 -13.85 -10.12 -6.83
CA GLN A 44 -12.84 -10.41 -7.84
C GLN A 44 -11.57 -9.60 -7.55
N GLU A 45 -10.40 -10.16 -7.90
CA GLU A 45 -9.14 -9.43 -7.86
C GLU A 45 -9.20 -8.19 -8.77
N ASP A 46 -8.47 -7.15 -8.37
CA ASP A 46 -8.29 -5.96 -9.18
C ASP A 46 -7.77 -6.32 -10.59
N SER A 47 -8.18 -5.55 -11.60
CA SER A 47 -7.67 -5.70 -12.97
C SER A 47 -6.99 -4.42 -13.46
N VAL A 48 -5.99 -4.58 -14.31
CA VAL A 48 -5.29 -3.47 -14.96
C VAL A 48 -5.67 -3.42 -16.43
N ILE A 49 -6.28 -2.31 -16.84
CA ILE A 49 -6.83 -2.10 -18.18
C ILE A 49 -6.11 -0.91 -18.83
N GLU A 50 -5.66 -1.08 -20.06
CA GLU A 50 -5.17 0.02 -20.90
C GLU A 50 -6.32 0.61 -21.70
N PHE A 51 -6.49 1.93 -21.64
CA PHE A 51 -7.55 2.65 -22.33
C PHE A 51 -7.07 4.07 -22.68
N GLU A 52 -7.12 4.44 -23.97
CA GLU A 52 -6.69 5.77 -24.47
C GLU A 52 -5.29 6.18 -23.96
N ASP A 53 -4.31 5.25 -24.04
CA ASP A 53 -2.93 5.42 -23.54
C ASP A 53 -2.82 5.66 -22.02
N GLN A 54 -3.92 5.51 -21.28
CA GLN A 54 -3.96 5.55 -19.83
C GLN A 54 -4.04 4.15 -19.26
N ILE A 55 -3.58 4.03 -18.01
CA ILE A 55 -3.77 2.81 -17.23
C ILE A 55 -4.90 3.07 -16.23
N VAL A 56 -5.89 2.19 -16.26
CA VAL A 56 -6.97 2.10 -15.28
C VAL A 56 -6.72 0.87 -14.42
N LYS A 57 -6.71 1.08 -13.11
CA LYS A 57 -6.83 -0.01 -12.15
C LYS A 57 -8.29 -0.08 -11.72
N LEU A 58 -8.96 -1.17 -12.11
CA LEU A 58 -10.37 -1.41 -11.81
C LEU A 58 -10.48 -2.26 -10.54
N HIS A 59 -11.24 -1.73 -9.59
CA HIS A 59 -11.55 -2.34 -8.31
C HIS A 59 -13.03 -2.73 -8.24
N HIS A 60 -13.31 -3.78 -7.48
CA HIS A 60 -14.68 -4.20 -7.16
C HIS A 60 -14.99 -3.90 -5.70
N GLY A 61 -16.06 -3.11 -5.48
CA GLY A 61 -16.49 -2.64 -4.18
C GLY A 61 -17.90 -3.09 -3.83
N ALA A 62 -18.26 -2.93 -2.56
CA ALA A 62 -19.60 -3.19 -2.04
C ALA A 62 -20.13 -1.95 -1.31
N LEU A 63 -21.39 -1.60 -1.56
CA LEU A 63 -22.04 -0.47 -0.88
C LEU A 63 -22.24 -0.70 0.63
N LYS A 64 -22.20 -1.97 1.06
CA LYS A 64 -22.30 -2.41 2.46
C LYS A 64 -20.94 -2.68 3.11
N GLU A 65 -19.85 -2.13 2.56
CA GLU A 65 -18.50 -2.26 3.13
C GLU A 65 -18.44 -1.71 4.58
N SER A 66 -17.71 -2.39 5.43
CA SER A 66 -17.54 -2.05 6.85
C SER A 66 -16.09 -2.05 7.31
N ARG A 67 -15.17 -2.60 6.51
CA ARG A 67 -13.75 -2.68 6.84
C ARG A 67 -13.09 -1.33 6.69
N SER A 68 -12.49 -0.82 7.76
CA SER A 68 -11.86 0.50 7.79
C SER A 68 -10.76 0.67 6.75
N ASN A 69 -9.93 -0.36 6.53
CA ASN A 69 -8.85 -0.33 5.53
C ASN A 69 -9.34 -0.16 4.09
N VAL A 70 -10.59 -0.53 3.79
CA VAL A 70 -11.23 -0.28 2.49
C VAL A 70 -11.94 1.07 2.50
N LEU A 71 -12.70 1.38 3.54
CA LEU A 71 -13.47 2.64 3.64
C LEU A 71 -12.58 3.89 3.56
N ILE A 72 -11.36 3.87 4.10
CA ILE A 72 -10.42 4.98 3.94
C ILE A 72 -10.03 5.23 2.47
N GLN A 73 -10.06 4.22 1.61
CA GLN A 73 -9.73 4.37 0.19
C GLN A 73 -10.86 5.04 -0.58
N TYR A 74 -12.07 4.99 -0.04
CA TYR A 74 -13.23 5.70 -0.56
C TYR A 74 -13.33 7.13 -0.03
N GLU A 75 -12.50 7.51 0.96
CA GLU A 75 -12.46 8.89 1.44
C GLU A 75 -12.16 9.85 0.28
N LYS A 76 -12.98 10.89 0.12
CA LYS A 76 -12.90 11.89 -0.95
C LYS A 76 -13.11 11.36 -2.38
N MET A 77 -13.49 10.10 -2.57
CA MET A 77 -13.80 9.54 -3.89
C MET A 77 -14.76 10.43 -4.68
N GLU A 78 -14.42 10.70 -5.94
CA GLU A 78 -15.31 11.41 -6.87
C GLU A 78 -16.33 10.42 -7.44
N ILE A 79 -17.60 10.80 -7.47
CA ILE A 79 -18.66 9.98 -8.07
C ILE A 79 -18.65 10.20 -9.58
N ILE A 80 -18.42 9.14 -10.35
CA ILE A 80 -18.57 9.16 -11.82
C ILE A 80 -20.02 8.83 -12.20
N LEU A 81 -20.62 7.83 -11.56
CA LEU A 81 -21.97 7.33 -11.84
C LEU A 81 -22.63 6.86 -10.54
N ASP A 82 -23.88 7.28 -10.27
CA ASP A 82 -24.64 6.92 -9.06
C ASP A 82 -26.13 7.28 -9.22
N GLU A 83 -26.84 6.55 -10.08
CA GLU A 83 -28.24 6.89 -10.43
C GLU A 83 -29.19 6.81 -9.23
N GLN A 84 -28.97 5.85 -8.33
CA GLN A 84 -29.81 5.61 -7.14
C GLN A 84 -29.31 6.33 -5.88
N TRP A 85 -28.22 7.11 -5.98
CA TRP A 85 -27.64 7.90 -4.89
C TRP A 85 -27.06 7.06 -3.73
N GLU A 86 -26.90 5.76 -3.93
CA GLU A 86 -26.42 4.84 -2.90
C GLU A 86 -24.94 5.07 -2.59
N LEU A 87 -24.13 5.36 -3.62
CA LEU A 87 -22.71 5.67 -3.41
C LEU A 87 -22.56 7.00 -2.67
N ARG A 88 -23.33 8.03 -3.04
CA ARG A 88 -23.39 9.31 -2.32
C ARG A 88 -23.73 9.11 -0.85
N MET A 89 -24.71 8.26 -0.54
CA MET A 89 -25.07 7.93 0.84
C MET A 89 -23.92 7.24 1.59
N LEU A 90 -23.22 6.30 0.96
CA LEU A 90 -22.03 5.66 1.55
C LEU A 90 -20.94 6.69 1.84
N LEU A 91 -20.58 7.53 0.86
CA LEU A 91 -19.54 8.54 1.02
C LEU A 91 -19.90 9.58 2.10
N SER A 92 -21.19 9.93 2.24
CA SER A 92 -21.65 10.79 3.34
C SER A 92 -21.42 10.15 4.71
N LYS A 93 -21.72 8.85 4.85
CA LYS A 93 -21.47 8.11 6.10
C LYS A 93 -19.98 8.01 6.42
N ILE A 94 -19.14 7.80 5.42
CA ILE A 94 -17.67 7.78 5.59
C ILE A 94 -17.18 9.14 6.07
N LYS A 95 -17.68 10.23 5.49
CA LYS A 95 -17.32 11.60 5.90
C LYS A 95 -17.73 11.87 7.36
N GLU A 96 -18.94 11.48 7.76
CA GLU A 96 -19.44 11.63 9.12
C GLU A 96 -18.61 10.83 10.14
N LYS A 97 -18.28 9.58 9.80
CA LYS A 97 -17.52 8.66 10.66
C LYS A 97 -16.02 8.70 10.44
N LYS A 98 -15.49 9.74 9.77
CA LYS A 98 -14.08 9.82 9.36
C LYS A 98 -13.14 9.49 10.53
N LYS A 99 -13.33 10.13 11.69
CA LYS A 99 -12.44 9.94 12.84
C LYS A 99 -12.43 8.50 13.37
N GLU A 100 -13.60 7.86 13.39
CA GLU A 100 -13.77 6.48 13.87
C GLU A 100 -13.14 5.48 12.90
N ILE A 101 -13.35 5.69 11.59
CA ILE A 101 -12.76 4.87 10.54
C ILE A 101 -11.23 4.93 10.59
N PHE A 102 -10.65 6.14 10.71
CA PHE A 102 -9.20 6.30 10.82
C PHE A 102 -8.65 5.68 12.12
N LYS A 103 -9.35 5.83 13.24
CA LYS A 103 -8.96 5.20 14.51
C LYS A 103 -8.93 3.67 14.40
N ASP A 104 -9.93 3.06 13.77
CA ASP A 104 -9.97 1.63 13.55
C ASP A 104 -8.88 1.18 12.57
N TYR A 105 -8.67 1.93 11.48
CA TYR A 105 -7.63 1.67 10.51
C TYR A 105 -6.22 1.66 11.13
N ILE A 106 -5.89 2.67 11.94
CA ILE A 106 -4.61 2.78 12.65
C ILE A 106 -4.40 1.55 13.52
N LYS A 107 -5.42 1.15 14.31
CA LYS A 107 -5.34 -0.05 15.15
C LYS A 107 -5.07 -1.30 14.33
N SER A 108 -5.79 -1.48 13.22
CA SER A 108 -5.57 -2.61 12.31
C SER A 108 -4.13 -2.64 11.79
N CYS A 109 -3.59 -1.49 11.38
CA CYS A 109 -2.22 -1.39 10.89
C CYS A 109 -1.19 -1.76 11.97
N LEU A 110 -1.37 -1.26 13.20
CA LEU A 110 -0.46 -1.55 14.31
C LEU A 110 -0.54 -3.02 14.75
N ILE A 111 -1.73 -3.65 14.70
CA ILE A 111 -1.90 -5.08 14.94
C ILE A 111 -1.19 -5.90 13.85
N ASP A 112 -1.36 -5.52 12.58
CA ASP A 112 -0.67 -6.18 11.46
C ASP A 112 0.86 -5.99 11.54
N ALA A 113 1.33 -4.83 12.00
CA ALA A 113 2.75 -4.59 12.27
C ALA A 113 3.29 -5.55 13.35
N LEU A 114 2.57 -5.69 14.46
CA LEU A 114 2.93 -6.62 15.54
C LEU A 114 2.89 -8.09 15.08
N PHE A 115 1.92 -8.46 14.24
CA PHE A 115 1.87 -9.78 13.63
C PHE A 115 3.13 -10.05 12.80
N CYS A 116 3.50 -9.10 11.93
CA CYS A 116 4.70 -9.20 11.11
C CYS A 116 5.98 -9.29 11.96
N VAL A 117 6.09 -8.47 13.01
CA VAL A 117 7.22 -8.52 13.95
C VAL A 117 7.31 -9.87 14.65
N SER A 118 6.18 -10.43 15.10
CA SER A 118 6.14 -11.76 15.72
C SER A 118 6.62 -12.85 14.76
N LYS A 119 6.21 -12.78 13.48
CA LYS A 119 6.70 -13.66 12.41
C LYS A 119 8.20 -13.50 12.17
N SER A 120 8.70 -12.27 12.12
CA SER A 120 10.14 -11.99 12.01
C SER A 120 10.93 -12.65 13.15
N LYS A 121 10.57 -12.38 14.41
CA LYS A 121 11.27 -12.92 15.60
C LYS A 121 11.22 -14.45 15.66
N THR A 122 10.07 -15.04 15.32
CA THR A 122 9.95 -16.51 15.24
C THR A 122 10.79 -17.07 14.10
N GLY A 123 10.81 -16.37 12.96
CA GLY A 123 11.60 -16.73 11.80
C GLY A 123 13.10 -16.75 12.09
N ILE A 124 13.62 -15.75 12.81
CA ILE A 124 15.03 -15.72 13.24
C ILE A 124 15.37 -16.98 14.05
N LYS A 125 14.55 -17.33 15.05
CA LYS A 125 14.78 -18.51 15.91
C LYS A 125 14.77 -19.82 15.12
N ASN A 126 13.94 -19.89 14.08
CA ASN A 126 13.77 -21.09 13.26
C ASN A 126 14.60 -21.07 11.96
N SER A 127 15.47 -20.07 11.78
CA SER A 127 16.21 -19.85 10.53
C SER A 127 15.32 -19.76 9.29
N ASP A 128 14.11 -19.20 9.43
CA ASP A 128 13.19 -18.90 8.33
C ASP A 128 13.76 -17.78 7.46
N VAL A 129 13.89 -18.09 6.17
CA VAL A 129 14.43 -17.19 5.16
C VAL A 129 13.60 -15.92 4.96
N PHE A 130 12.33 -15.90 5.38
CA PHE A 130 11.43 -14.77 5.24
C PHE A 130 11.43 -13.79 6.44
N ALA A 131 12.23 -14.03 7.49
CA ALA A 131 12.24 -13.18 8.69
C ALA A 131 12.41 -11.68 8.38
N SER A 132 13.37 -11.35 7.51
CA SER A 132 13.64 -9.98 7.06
C SER A 132 12.47 -9.37 6.27
N SER A 133 11.81 -10.17 5.42
CA SER A 133 10.61 -9.74 4.69
C SER A 133 9.47 -9.37 5.64
N TRP A 134 9.26 -10.17 6.69
CA TRP A 134 8.28 -9.87 7.73
C TRP A 134 8.60 -8.57 8.47
N LEU A 135 9.87 -8.34 8.85
CA LEU A 135 10.27 -7.08 9.48
C LEU A 135 9.92 -5.87 8.60
N LYS A 136 10.27 -5.92 7.30
CA LYS A 136 9.94 -4.83 6.37
C LYS A 136 8.44 -4.64 6.21
N CYS A 137 7.66 -5.71 6.14
CA CYS A 137 6.20 -5.61 6.12
C CYS A 137 5.67 -4.86 7.34
N GLY A 138 6.20 -5.18 8.55
CA GLY A 138 5.84 -4.47 9.77
C GLY A 138 6.14 -2.98 9.70
N ALA A 139 7.28 -2.59 9.15
CA ALA A 139 7.66 -1.17 9.02
C ALA A 139 6.72 -0.41 8.08
N TYR A 140 6.30 -1.02 6.97
CA TYR A 140 5.30 -0.42 6.07
C TYR A 140 3.93 -0.31 6.73
N TYR A 141 3.52 -1.25 7.57
CA TYR A 141 2.29 -1.11 8.36
C TYR A 141 2.37 0.02 9.40
N ILE A 142 3.55 0.30 9.98
CA ILE A 142 3.71 1.50 10.81
C ILE A 142 3.58 2.77 9.94
N SER A 143 4.13 2.78 8.72
CA SER A 143 3.97 3.91 7.80
C SER A 143 2.50 4.21 7.49
N ASP A 144 1.70 3.17 7.28
CA ASP A 144 0.25 3.27 7.11
C ASP A 144 -0.44 3.91 8.32
N ALA A 145 -0.07 3.44 9.53
CA ALA A 145 -0.58 4.00 10.77
C ALA A 145 -0.23 5.49 10.89
N LEU A 146 0.98 5.91 10.51
CA LEU A 146 1.40 7.32 10.50
C LEU A 146 0.57 8.17 9.57
N CYS A 147 0.31 7.73 8.34
CA CYS A 147 -0.65 8.41 7.48
C CYS A 147 -2.03 8.51 8.15
N GLY A 148 -2.48 7.42 8.78
CA GLY A 148 -3.73 7.39 9.52
C GLY A 148 -3.82 8.41 10.66
N PHE A 149 -2.76 8.56 11.47
CA PHE A 149 -2.70 9.54 12.56
C PHE A 149 -2.87 10.99 12.06
N ASN A 150 -2.46 11.27 10.83
CA ASN A 150 -2.58 12.58 10.18
C ASN A 150 -3.83 12.69 9.30
N TYR A 151 -4.80 11.77 9.45
CA TYR A 151 -6.02 11.70 8.62
C TYR A 151 -5.76 11.69 7.11
N GLN A 152 -4.61 11.13 6.72
CA GLN A 152 -4.18 11.01 5.34
C GLN A 152 -4.35 9.56 4.88
N ARG A 153 -4.97 9.37 3.72
CA ARG A 153 -5.07 8.06 3.09
C ARG A 153 -3.67 7.59 2.65
N PRO A 154 -3.30 6.32 2.90
CA PRO A 154 -2.08 5.72 2.37
C PRO A 154 -2.03 5.80 0.84
N SER A 155 -0.95 6.34 0.30
CA SER A 155 -0.71 6.41 -1.14
C SER A 155 0.75 6.04 -1.44
N PRO A 156 1.06 4.80 -1.85
CA PRO A 156 2.45 4.31 -1.87
C PRO A 156 3.43 5.17 -2.67
N THR A 157 2.95 5.76 -3.77
CA THR A 157 3.75 6.63 -4.66
C THR A 157 4.03 8.02 -4.05
N HIS A 158 3.16 8.50 -3.15
CA HIS A 158 3.21 9.85 -2.57
C HIS A 158 3.43 9.83 -1.04
N MET A 159 3.60 8.65 -0.45
CA MET A 159 3.59 8.50 1.01
C MET A 159 4.76 9.22 1.66
N LEU A 160 5.97 9.13 1.09
CA LEU A 160 7.13 9.85 1.62
C LEU A 160 6.99 11.37 1.47
N GLU A 161 6.40 11.85 0.37
CA GLU A 161 6.07 13.26 0.21
C GLU A 161 5.17 13.74 1.35
N HIS A 162 4.07 13.04 1.62
CA HIS A 162 3.19 13.36 2.75
C HIS A 162 3.91 13.31 4.11
N ILE A 163 4.69 12.27 4.36
CA ILE A 163 5.40 12.11 5.64
C ILE A 163 6.38 13.26 5.89
N ARG A 164 7.04 13.78 4.85
CA ARG A 164 7.93 14.96 4.96
C ARG A 164 7.16 16.25 5.25
N GLU A 165 5.90 16.35 4.83
CA GLU A 165 5.02 17.50 5.05
C GLU A 165 4.32 17.49 6.42
N PHE A 166 4.23 16.33 7.09
CA PHE A 166 3.54 16.22 8.37
C PHE A 166 4.21 17.06 9.46
N GLU A 167 3.39 17.56 10.39
CA GLU A 167 3.88 18.33 11.53
C GLU A 167 4.82 17.51 12.40
N LYS A 168 5.86 18.14 12.92
CA LYS A 168 6.80 17.49 13.84
C LYS A 168 6.12 17.22 15.17
N ASN A 169 5.93 15.95 15.49
CA ASN A 169 5.42 15.48 16.77
C ASN A 169 5.95 14.07 17.05
N ARG A 170 5.73 13.58 18.27
CA ARG A 170 6.23 12.27 18.71
C ARG A 170 5.77 11.12 17.82
N VAL A 171 4.56 11.18 17.25
CA VAL A 171 4.04 10.14 16.36
C VAL A 171 4.83 10.14 15.05
N ASN A 172 4.92 11.30 14.39
CA ASN A 172 5.55 11.43 13.08
C ASN A 172 7.07 11.19 13.13
N GLU A 173 7.73 11.51 14.24
CA GLU A 173 9.16 11.21 14.46
C GLU A 173 9.48 9.71 14.47
N THR A 174 8.49 8.83 14.73
CA THR A 174 8.69 7.37 14.64
C THR A 174 8.97 6.88 13.23
N PHE A 175 8.78 7.72 12.20
CA PHE A 175 9.20 7.39 10.84
C PHE A 175 10.71 7.13 10.74
N SER A 176 11.54 7.73 11.61
CA SER A 176 12.98 7.42 11.68
C SER A 176 13.24 5.91 11.90
N ILE A 177 12.46 5.28 12.77
CA ILE A 177 12.53 3.84 13.05
C ILE A 177 12.11 3.02 11.83
N VAL A 178 11.04 3.46 11.15
CA VAL A 178 10.59 2.85 9.89
C VAL A 178 11.71 2.92 8.86
N ASN A 179 12.28 4.11 8.65
CA ASN A 179 13.35 4.38 7.70
C ASN A 179 14.54 3.44 7.93
N ASP A 180 14.99 3.31 9.18
CA ASP A 180 16.09 2.42 9.56
C ASP A 180 15.77 0.93 9.30
N CYS A 181 14.52 0.51 9.50
CA CYS A 181 14.10 -0.87 9.24
C CYS A 181 14.05 -1.20 7.74
N ILE A 182 13.61 -0.26 6.90
CA ILE A 182 13.48 -0.50 5.46
C ILE A 182 14.77 -0.23 4.68
N GLY A 183 15.63 0.68 5.15
CA GLY A 183 16.93 0.99 4.56
C GLY A 183 16.85 1.87 3.30
N ILE A 184 16.01 2.92 3.31
CA ILE A 184 15.82 3.83 2.15
C ILE A 184 17.14 4.48 1.71
N GLU A 185 18.08 4.68 2.62
CA GLU A 185 19.38 5.32 2.36
C GLU A 185 20.22 4.57 1.31
N ARG A 186 19.89 3.30 1.02
CA ARG A 186 20.56 2.48 0.00
C ARG A 186 20.05 2.73 -1.42
N ALA A 187 19.04 3.58 -1.60
CA ALA A 187 18.41 3.84 -2.88
C ALA A 187 19.42 4.35 -3.92
N THR A 188 19.69 3.51 -4.92
CA THR A 188 20.52 3.84 -6.09
C THR A 188 19.79 3.41 -7.36
N SER A 189 20.04 4.07 -8.48
CA SER A 189 19.38 3.72 -9.75
C SER A 189 19.59 2.25 -10.15
N SER A 190 20.78 1.69 -9.90
CA SER A 190 21.10 0.29 -10.20
C SER A 190 20.39 -0.71 -9.27
N LEU A 191 20.24 -0.37 -7.99
CA LEU A 191 19.44 -1.17 -7.05
C LEU A 191 17.97 -1.12 -7.44
N LEU A 192 17.41 0.06 -7.67
CA LEU A 192 16.00 0.26 -8.02
C LEU A 192 15.60 -0.48 -9.29
N SER A 193 16.45 -0.49 -10.31
CA SER A 193 16.21 -1.27 -11.54
C SER A 193 16.09 -2.77 -11.26
N ARG A 194 16.93 -3.31 -10.36
CA ARG A 194 16.86 -4.73 -9.95
C ARG A 194 15.63 -5.00 -9.09
N MET A 195 15.35 -4.14 -8.11
CA MET A 195 14.15 -4.22 -7.27
C MET A 195 12.88 -4.21 -8.13
N CYS A 196 12.78 -3.29 -9.11
CA CYS A 196 11.64 -3.19 -10.01
C CYS A 196 11.38 -4.49 -10.76
N LYS A 197 12.42 -5.06 -11.40
CA LYS A 197 12.30 -6.35 -12.10
C LYS A 197 11.82 -7.47 -11.18
N SER A 198 12.36 -7.54 -9.96
CA SER A 198 11.95 -8.56 -8.98
C SER A 198 10.54 -8.30 -8.43
N THR A 199 10.14 -7.07 -8.20
CA THR A 199 8.78 -6.70 -7.76
C THR A 199 7.74 -6.98 -8.83
N MET A 200 8.05 -6.70 -10.10
CA MET A 200 7.21 -7.10 -11.24
C MET A 200 7.05 -8.62 -11.31
N GLY A 201 8.17 -9.36 -11.28
CA GLY A 201 8.12 -10.83 -11.29
C GLY A 201 7.33 -11.39 -10.10
N PHE A 202 7.48 -10.80 -8.91
CA PHE A 202 6.72 -11.19 -7.72
C PHE A 202 5.22 -10.92 -7.88
N SER A 203 4.84 -9.76 -8.44
CA SER A 203 3.46 -9.44 -8.77
C SER A 203 2.88 -10.41 -9.80
N ASP A 204 3.61 -10.71 -10.86
CA ASP A 204 3.16 -11.63 -11.91
C ASP A 204 2.97 -13.07 -11.37
N MET A 205 3.83 -13.52 -10.44
CA MET A 205 3.72 -14.85 -9.82
C MET A 205 2.56 -14.99 -8.82
N VAL A 206 2.11 -13.89 -8.22
CA VAL A 206 1.12 -13.90 -7.12
C VAL A 206 -0.25 -13.37 -7.55
N GLU A 207 -0.26 -12.24 -8.24
CA GLU A 207 -1.48 -11.51 -8.62
C GLU A 207 -1.89 -11.80 -10.06
N SER A 208 -0.92 -11.88 -10.98
CA SER A 208 -1.14 -12.20 -12.41
C SER A 208 -2.25 -11.36 -13.08
N ASN A 209 -2.40 -10.09 -12.70
CA ASN A 209 -3.51 -9.21 -13.11
C ASN A 209 -3.06 -7.96 -13.89
N GLY A 210 -1.81 -7.92 -14.34
CA GLY A 210 -1.22 -6.79 -15.07
C GLY A 210 -0.64 -5.68 -14.18
N HIS A 211 -0.62 -5.85 -12.86
CA HIS A 211 -0.07 -4.87 -11.92
C HIS A 211 1.43 -4.56 -12.14
N SER A 212 2.20 -5.49 -12.71
CA SER A 212 3.58 -5.27 -13.16
C SER A 212 3.75 -4.07 -14.11
N LYS A 213 2.74 -3.76 -14.94
CA LYS A 213 2.75 -2.56 -15.81
C LYS A 213 2.72 -1.26 -15.01
N ILE A 214 1.90 -1.20 -13.95
CA ILE A 214 1.84 -0.03 -13.05
C ILE A 214 3.16 0.11 -12.29
N ILE A 215 3.72 -1.00 -11.81
CA ILE A 215 5.02 -1.03 -11.12
C ILE A 215 6.12 -0.43 -12.01
N GLN A 216 6.24 -0.90 -13.25
CA GLN A 216 7.23 -0.40 -14.22
C GLN A 216 7.03 1.10 -14.48
N ARG A 217 5.80 1.54 -14.81
CA ARG A 217 5.49 2.94 -15.11
C ARG A 217 5.84 3.88 -13.96
N LYS A 218 5.56 3.48 -12.71
CA LYS A 218 5.88 4.26 -11.52
C LYS A 218 7.37 4.29 -11.25
N HIS A 219 8.06 3.15 -11.36
CA HIS A 219 9.51 3.09 -11.25
C HIS A 219 10.19 4.05 -12.25
N ASP A 220 9.84 3.96 -13.53
CA ASP A 220 10.50 4.73 -14.58
C ASP A 220 10.32 6.23 -14.37
N TYR A 221 9.12 6.65 -13.98
CA TYR A 221 8.86 8.04 -13.66
C TYR A 221 9.66 8.52 -12.45
N LEU A 222 9.65 7.77 -11.35
CA LEU A 222 10.33 8.20 -10.12
C LEU A 222 11.85 8.26 -10.33
N VAL A 223 12.44 7.29 -11.02
CA VAL A 223 13.87 7.30 -11.35
C VAL A 223 14.22 8.44 -12.31
N LYS A 224 13.43 8.64 -13.38
CA LYS A 224 13.66 9.73 -14.34
C LYS A 224 13.62 11.11 -13.67
N ASN A 225 12.79 11.28 -12.63
CA ASN A 225 12.65 12.54 -11.89
C ASN A 225 13.54 12.60 -10.64
N SER A 226 14.54 11.71 -10.50
CA SER A 226 15.48 11.68 -9.35
C SER A 226 14.81 11.47 -7.98
N LEU A 227 13.60 10.91 -7.93
CA LEU A 227 12.86 10.57 -6.72
C LEU A 227 13.23 9.16 -6.23
N LEU A 228 14.54 8.92 -6.01
CA LEU A 228 15.07 7.58 -5.77
C LEU A 228 14.56 6.97 -4.45
N THR A 229 14.49 7.76 -3.38
CA THR A 229 13.99 7.31 -2.07
C THR A 229 12.51 6.94 -2.13
N ASP A 230 11.74 7.71 -2.90
CA ASP A 230 10.30 7.51 -3.09
C ASP A 230 10.05 6.27 -3.95
N CYS A 231 10.90 6.03 -4.95
CA CYS A 231 10.92 4.78 -5.71
C CYS A 231 11.21 3.56 -4.83
N TYR A 232 12.24 3.65 -3.97
CA TYR A 232 12.61 2.57 -3.06
C TYR A 232 11.45 2.22 -2.13
N PHE A 233 10.85 3.23 -1.50
CA PHE A 233 9.72 3.06 -0.60
C PHE A 233 8.50 2.47 -1.33
N TYR A 234 8.17 3.00 -2.51
CA TYR A 234 7.09 2.50 -3.35
C TYR A 234 7.24 1.00 -3.64
N LEU A 235 8.42 0.57 -4.14
CA LEU A 235 8.65 -0.83 -4.50
C LEU A 235 8.53 -1.76 -3.28
N GLY A 236 9.16 -1.40 -2.15
CA GLY A 236 9.06 -2.21 -0.94
C GLY A 236 7.63 -2.26 -0.37
N TYR A 237 6.87 -1.16 -0.46
CA TYR A 237 5.46 -1.13 -0.08
C TYR A 237 4.63 -2.09 -0.93
N ILE A 238 4.82 -2.09 -2.26
CA ILE A 238 4.11 -3.00 -3.17
C ILE A 238 4.45 -4.46 -2.84
N ASN A 239 5.72 -4.77 -2.57
CA ASN A 239 6.10 -6.12 -2.15
C ASN A 239 5.40 -6.53 -0.84
N ARG A 240 5.24 -5.61 0.13
CA ARG A 240 4.44 -5.88 1.34
C ARG A 240 3.01 -6.26 0.99
N ASN A 241 2.35 -5.47 0.13
CA ASN A 241 0.97 -5.75 -0.26
C ASN A 241 0.83 -7.15 -0.87
N ILE A 242 1.74 -7.52 -1.77
CA ILE A 242 1.71 -8.81 -2.46
C ILE A 242 2.02 -9.96 -1.48
N LEU A 243 3.04 -9.81 -0.63
CA LEU A 243 3.42 -10.84 0.35
C LEU A 243 2.28 -11.15 1.32
N ILE A 244 1.56 -10.12 1.78
CA ILE A 244 0.44 -10.30 2.71
C ILE A 244 -0.72 -11.10 2.08
N LYS A 245 -0.95 -10.99 0.77
CA LYS A 245 -1.96 -11.82 0.06
C LYS A 245 -1.67 -13.31 0.19
N ILE A 246 -0.41 -13.70 0.22
CA ILE A 246 0.03 -15.12 0.29
C ILE A 246 0.54 -15.54 1.68
N LYS A 247 0.33 -14.73 2.73
CA LYS A 247 0.85 -14.99 4.08
C LYS A 247 0.55 -16.38 4.63
N GLY A 248 -0.60 -16.96 4.28
CA GLY A 248 -1.04 -18.28 4.72
C GLY A 248 -0.30 -19.44 4.06
N ILE A 249 0.22 -19.24 2.85
CA ILE A 249 0.87 -20.30 2.04
C ILE A 249 2.37 -20.04 1.80
N LEU A 250 2.93 -18.96 2.33
CA LEU A 250 4.32 -18.54 2.08
C LEU A 250 5.34 -19.65 2.41
N HIS A 251 5.12 -20.39 3.50
CA HIS A 251 5.99 -21.51 3.91
C HIS A 251 5.98 -22.70 2.92
N GLN A 252 4.95 -22.82 2.09
CA GLN A 252 4.82 -23.84 1.05
C GLN A 252 5.55 -23.44 -0.24
N LYS A 253 6.00 -22.17 -0.31
CA LYS A 253 6.67 -21.57 -1.47
C LYS A 253 8.02 -20.94 -1.08
N PRO A 254 8.95 -21.71 -0.48
CA PRO A 254 10.25 -21.19 -0.02
C PRO A 254 11.07 -20.56 -1.16
N GLU A 255 10.88 -21.00 -2.40
CA GLU A 255 11.55 -20.49 -3.60
C GLU A 255 11.28 -19.01 -3.86
N LEU A 256 10.16 -18.47 -3.37
CA LEU A 256 9.83 -17.05 -3.50
C LEU A 256 10.89 -16.15 -2.85
N ILE A 257 11.68 -16.68 -1.91
CA ILE A 257 12.78 -15.92 -1.31
C ILE A 257 13.81 -15.45 -2.34
N HIS A 258 14.02 -16.19 -3.43
CA HIS A 258 14.98 -15.81 -4.46
C HIS A 258 14.60 -14.49 -5.13
N VAL A 259 13.30 -14.24 -5.30
CA VAL A 259 12.80 -12.98 -5.84
C VAL A 259 12.68 -11.93 -4.75
N LEU A 260 12.17 -12.30 -3.57
CA LEU A 260 11.99 -11.37 -2.45
C LEU A 260 13.29 -10.80 -1.90
N LYS A 261 14.41 -11.54 -1.97
CA LYS A 261 15.74 -11.06 -1.60
C LYS A 261 16.07 -9.72 -2.24
N VAL A 262 15.82 -9.64 -3.55
CA VAL A 262 16.08 -8.44 -4.34
C VAL A 262 14.90 -7.49 -4.26
N ALA A 263 13.66 -7.97 -4.36
CA ALA A 263 12.48 -7.13 -4.37
C ALA A 263 12.38 -6.28 -3.09
N PHE A 264 12.57 -6.88 -1.92
CA PHE A 264 12.59 -6.17 -0.65
C PHE A 264 13.94 -5.55 -0.30
N ASP A 265 15.03 -5.86 -1.01
CA ASP A 265 16.40 -5.52 -0.59
C ASP A 265 16.68 -5.97 0.86
N ILE A 266 16.55 -7.28 1.10
CA ILE A 266 16.51 -7.83 2.46
C ILE A 266 17.86 -7.74 3.18
N GLU A 267 17.81 -7.42 4.47
CA GLU A 267 18.94 -7.58 5.40
C GLU A 267 19.08 -9.06 5.77
N SER A 268 20.32 -9.55 5.88
CA SER A 268 20.63 -10.94 6.23
C SER A 268 21.21 -11.10 7.63
N GLU A 269 21.64 -10.03 8.29
CA GLU A 269 22.25 -10.09 9.62
C GLU A 269 21.20 -10.34 10.74
N PRO A 270 21.15 -11.53 11.37
CA PRO A 270 20.06 -11.87 12.30
C PRO A 270 19.99 -10.96 13.53
N THR A 271 21.13 -10.58 14.11
CA THR A 271 21.20 -9.69 15.27
C THR A 271 20.62 -8.31 14.98
N LYS A 272 20.85 -7.79 13.77
CA LYS A 272 20.28 -6.51 13.33
C LYS A 272 18.77 -6.62 13.14
N ILE A 273 18.29 -7.69 12.50
CA ILE A 273 16.86 -7.95 12.30
C ILE A 273 16.16 -8.11 13.65
N GLU A 274 16.76 -8.79 14.61
CA GLU A 274 16.22 -8.96 15.97
C GLU A 274 16.07 -7.63 16.69
N ARG A 275 17.15 -6.83 16.76
CA ARG A 275 17.15 -5.49 17.37
C ARG A 275 16.12 -4.56 16.71
N GLN A 276 16.03 -4.58 15.39
CA GLN A 276 15.03 -3.79 14.64
C GLN A 276 13.62 -4.28 14.94
N SER A 277 13.40 -5.59 15.02
CA SER A 277 12.11 -6.19 15.38
C SER A 277 11.67 -5.79 16.79
N GLU A 278 12.57 -5.76 17.77
CA GLU A 278 12.26 -5.29 19.12
C GLU A 278 11.92 -3.81 19.17
N THR A 279 12.69 -3.00 18.45
CA THR A 279 12.44 -1.55 18.36
C THR A 279 11.07 -1.29 17.73
N LEU A 280 10.77 -1.95 16.61
CA LEU A 280 9.50 -1.83 15.91
C LEU A 280 8.31 -2.34 16.75
N GLN A 281 8.52 -3.42 17.54
CA GLN A 281 7.53 -3.92 18.50
C GLN A 281 7.18 -2.86 19.54
N LYS A 282 8.20 -2.24 20.13
CA LYS A 282 8.04 -1.18 21.13
C LYS A 282 7.30 0.02 20.52
N THR A 283 7.70 0.46 19.33
CA THR A 283 7.04 1.56 18.61
C THR A 283 5.56 1.27 18.37
N ALA A 284 5.22 0.09 17.85
CA ALA A 284 3.83 -0.27 17.60
C ALA A 284 2.99 -0.28 18.89
N ASN A 285 3.53 -0.83 19.99
CA ASN A 285 2.87 -0.83 21.30
C ASN A 285 2.68 0.59 21.85
N GLU A 286 3.66 1.47 21.71
CA GLU A 286 3.53 2.87 22.12
C GLU A 286 2.44 3.58 21.32
N LEU A 287 2.44 3.45 19.98
CA LEU A 287 1.44 4.06 19.11
C LEU A 287 0.02 3.54 19.39
N LEU A 288 -0.14 2.27 19.78
CA LEU A 288 -1.45 1.71 20.15
C LEU A 288 -2.12 2.42 21.35
N THR A 289 -1.32 3.08 22.20
CA THR A 289 -1.83 3.86 23.34
C THR A 289 -2.21 5.30 22.99
N MET A 290 -1.92 5.73 21.77
CA MET A 290 -2.15 7.10 21.31
C MET A 290 -3.47 7.24 20.56
N ASN A 291 -3.97 8.48 20.44
CA ASN A 291 -5.13 8.81 19.60
C ASN A 291 -4.68 9.60 18.36
N PRO A 292 -5.43 9.56 17.24
CA PRO A 292 -5.19 10.39 16.06
C PRO A 292 -5.09 11.87 16.43
N THR A 293 -4.09 12.57 15.88
CA THR A 293 -3.84 14.01 16.10
C THR A 293 -4.75 14.87 15.24
#